data_AF-A0A3S1EY17-F1
#
_entry.id   AF-A0A3S1EY17-F1
#
_cell.length_a   1.000
_cell.length_b   1.000
_cell.length_c   1.000
_cell.angle_alpha   90.00
_cell.angle_beta   90.00
_cell.angle_gamma   90.00
#
_symmetry.space_group_name_H-M   'P 1'
#
loop_
_entity.id
_entity.type
_entity.pdbx_description
1 polymer ?
#
loop_
_entity_poly.entity_id
_entity_poly.type
_entity_poly.pdbx_seq_one_letter_code
_entity_poly.pdbx_strand_id
1 'polypeptide(L)'
;DRCYELGIWCGEMFFSDAVEAEVIEEYFGRFDPRLKARLVVHKVLADVKWGTWAMVQNVVSALDFDFYKYGAWKYMRARSVMQTPQWVEYLKAV
;
A
#
# COMPACT_ATOMS: atom_id res chain seq x y z
N ASP A 1 -0.38 -5.58 11.98
CA ASP A 1 0.71 -4.63 12.25
C ASP A 1 0.16 -3.20 12.16
N ARG A 2 0.64 -2.23 12.97
CA ARG A 2 0.15 -0.84 12.94
C ARG A 2 0.47 -0.13 11.62
N CYS A 3 1.61 -0.46 11.00
CA CYS A 3 1.99 0.06 9.69
C CYS A 3 1.07 -0.44 8.57
N TYR A 4 0.26 -1.49 8.78
CA TYR A 4 -0.73 -1.91 7.80
C TYR A 4 -1.86 -0.89 7.64
N GLU A 5 -2.44 -0.43 8.74
CA GLU A 5 -3.50 0.57 8.73
C GLU A 5 -3.00 1.90 8.17
N LEU A 6 -1.82 2.37 8.63
CA LEU A 6 -1.20 3.57 8.08
C LEU A 6 -0.83 3.39 6.61
N GLY A 7 -0.36 2.21 6.21
CA GLY A 7 -0.05 1.89 4.82
C GLY A 7 -1.29 1.98 3.93
N ILE A 8 -2.39 1.35 4.31
CA ILE A 8 -3.66 1.49 3.57
C ILE A 8 -4.03 2.96 3.47
N TRP A 9 -4.10 3.67 4.60
CA TRP A 9 -4.58 5.05 4.62
C TRP A 9 -3.72 5.97 3.74
N CYS A 10 -2.39 5.93 3.89
CA CYS A 10 -1.48 6.70 3.06
C CYS A 10 -1.57 6.32 1.57
N GLY A 11 -1.75 5.03 1.28
CA GLY A 11 -1.95 4.53 -0.07
C GLY A 11 -3.24 4.99 -0.71
N GLU A 12 -4.38 4.95 -0.01
CA GLU A 12 -5.68 5.38 -0.54
C GLU A 12 -5.77 6.90 -0.70
N MET A 13 -5.12 7.66 0.18
CA MET A 13 -5.10 9.12 0.13
C MET A 13 -4.02 9.70 -0.80
N PHE A 14 -3.18 8.84 -1.39
CA PHE A 14 -2.07 9.24 -2.27
C PHE A 14 -1.10 10.23 -1.63
N PHE A 15 -0.79 10.02 -0.35
CA PHE A 15 0.15 10.88 0.35
C PHE A 15 1.55 10.82 -0.24
N SER A 16 2.22 11.96 -0.23
CA SER A 16 3.61 12.08 -0.67
C SER A 16 4.54 11.47 0.37
N ASP A 17 5.79 11.21 -0.02
CA ASP A 17 6.79 10.69 0.91
C ASP A 17 7.03 11.60 2.13
N ALA A 18 6.90 12.92 1.94
CA ALA A 18 6.98 13.90 3.03
C ALA A 18 5.83 13.75 4.02
N VAL A 19 4.59 13.67 3.53
CA VAL A 19 3.41 13.46 4.40
C VAL A 19 3.47 12.10 5.08
N GLU A 20 3.98 11.06 4.41
CA GLU A 20 4.18 9.76 5.07
C GLU A 20 5.23 9.81 6.18
N ALA A 21 6.28 10.61 6.04
CA ALA A 21 7.25 10.81 7.10
C ALA A 21 6.62 11.55 8.29
N GLU A 22 5.81 12.58 8.03
CA GLU A 22 5.02 13.29 9.06
C GLU A 22 4.06 12.34 9.78
N VAL A 23 3.32 11.49 9.05
CA VAL A 23 2.41 10.49 9.65
C VAL A 23 3.18 9.52 10.56
N ILE A 24 4.38 9.10 10.16
CA ILE A 24 5.21 8.22 10.99
C ILE A 24 5.69 8.97 12.25
N GLU A 25 6.20 10.19 12.10
CA GLU A 25 6.66 11.03 13.21
C GLU A 25 5.55 11.27 14.23
N GLU A 26 4.38 11.71 13.78
CA GLU A 26 3.23 12.02 14.63
C GLU A 26 2.66 10.76 15.30
N TYR A 27 2.57 9.64 14.59
CA TYR A 27 1.97 8.42 15.15
C TYR A 27 2.91 7.65 16.08
N PHE A 28 4.21 7.59 15.77
CA PHE A 28 5.20 6.83 16.54
C PHE A 28 6.04 7.71 17.49
N GLY A 29 5.87 9.02 17.46
CA GLY A 29 6.62 10.00 18.22
C GLY A 29 8.05 10.24 17.73
N ARG A 30 8.43 9.60 16.60
CA ARG A 30 9.68 9.80 15.87
C ARG A 30 9.64 9.18 14.49
N PHE A 31 10.36 9.76 13.55
CA PHE A 31 10.67 9.13 12.28
C PHE A 31 11.73 8.03 12.46
N ASP A 32 11.46 6.86 11.88
CA ASP A 32 12.40 5.75 11.79
C ASP A 32 12.36 5.19 10.35
N PRO A 33 13.49 5.14 9.62
CA PRO A 33 13.55 4.54 8.29
C PRO A 33 13.01 3.11 8.21
N ARG A 34 13.11 2.32 9.29
CA ARG A 34 12.52 0.97 9.35
C ARG A 34 11.00 1.02 9.39
N LEU A 35 10.40 2.00 10.06
CA LEU A 35 8.96 2.21 10.04
C LEU A 35 8.49 2.66 8.66
N LYS A 36 9.26 3.50 7.97
CA LYS A 36 9.00 3.85 6.56
C LYS A 36 9.06 2.62 5.65
N ALA A 37 10.08 1.78 5.78
CA ALA A 37 10.18 0.53 5.04
C ALA A 37 8.96 -0.39 5.28
N ARG A 38 8.59 -0.59 6.55
CA ARG A 38 7.40 -1.37 6.92
C ARG A 38 6.13 -0.77 6.32
N LEU A 39 5.94 0.55 6.39
CA LEU A 39 4.79 1.24 5.83
C LEU A 39 4.70 1.01 4.31
N VAL A 40 5.80 1.16 3.57
CA VAL A 40 5.82 0.95 2.11
C VAL A 40 5.55 -0.52 1.76
N VAL A 41 6.13 -1.48 2.47
CA VAL A 41 5.85 -2.91 2.24
C VAL A 41 4.38 -3.22 2.49
N HIS A 42 3.78 -2.66 3.54
CA HIS A 42 2.36 -2.86 3.83
C HIS A 42 1.43 -2.12 2.85
N LYS A 43 1.83 -0.97 2.29
CA LYS A 43 1.11 -0.31 1.18
C LYS A 43 1.00 -1.25 -0.02
N VAL A 44 2.11 -1.86 -0.41
CA VAL A 44 2.16 -2.81 -1.52
C VAL A 44 1.33 -4.06 -1.21
N LEU A 45 1.43 -4.59 0.00
CA LEU A 45 0.60 -5.72 0.44
C LEU A 45 -0.90 -5.39 0.41
N ALA A 46 -1.29 -4.17 0.80
CA ALA A 46 -2.66 -3.71 0.72
C ALA A 46 -3.16 -3.65 -0.72
N ASP A 47 -2.36 -3.15 -1.65
CA ASP A 47 -2.71 -3.15 -3.08
C ASP A 47 -2.89 -4.56 -3.64
N VAL A 48 -2.00 -5.50 -3.29
CA VAL A 48 -2.14 -6.91 -3.69
C VAL A 48 -3.42 -7.52 -3.11
N LYS A 49 -3.72 -7.27 -1.83
CA LYS A 49 -4.92 -7.77 -1.17
C LYS A 49 -6.19 -7.22 -1.83
N TRP A 50 -6.29 -5.90 -2.00
CA TRP A 50 -7.48 -5.27 -2.56
C TRP A 50 -7.64 -5.52 -4.06
N GLY A 51 -6.53 -5.64 -4.79
CA GLY A 51 -6.53 -6.12 -6.17
C GLY A 51 -7.13 -7.53 -6.28
N THR A 52 -6.69 -8.44 -5.42
CA THR A 52 -7.18 -9.83 -5.40
C THR A 52 -8.63 -9.93 -4.96
N TRP A 53 -9.01 -9.19 -3.92
CA TRP A 53 -10.40 -9.08 -3.49
C TRP A 53 -11.29 -8.60 -4.64
N ALA A 54 -10.85 -7.60 -5.40
CA ALA A 54 -11.61 -7.09 -6.53
C ALA A 54 -11.75 -8.12 -7.65
N MET A 55 -10.72 -8.91 -7.94
CA MET A 55 -10.83 -10.01 -8.91
C MET A 55 -11.86 -11.07 -8.49
N VAL A 56 -11.95 -11.36 -7.20
CA VAL A 56 -13.01 -12.23 -6.66
C VAL A 56 -14.38 -11.56 -6.83
N GLN A 57 -14.52 -10.30 -6.43
CA GLN A 57 -15.78 -9.56 -6.55
C GLN A 57 -16.25 -9.39 -8.00
N ASN A 58 -15.33 -9.28 -8.95
CA ASN A 58 -15.65 -9.23 -10.38
C ASN A 58 -16.43 -10.46 -10.86
N VAL A 59 -16.31 -11.60 -10.16
CA VAL A 59 -17.02 -12.84 -10.48
C VAL A 59 -18.26 -13.04 -9.60
N VAL A 60 -18.19 -12.67 -8.31
CA VAL A 60 -19.22 -13.06 -7.32
C VAL A 60 -20.16 -11.94 -6.89
N SER A 61 -19.81 -10.67 -7.15
CA SER A 61 -20.59 -9.54 -6.67
C SER A 61 -21.78 -9.25 -7.59
N ALA A 62 -22.89 -8.84 -6.98
CA ALA A 62 -24.07 -8.34 -7.69
C ALA A 62 -24.09 -6.80 -7.82
N LEU A 63 -23.05 -6.11 -7.32
CA LEU A 63 -22.95 -4.65 -7.39
C LEU A 63 -22.59 -4.20 -8.81
N ASP A 64 -23.21 -3.13 -9.28
CA ASP A 64 -22.83 -2.42 -10.51
C ASP A 64 -21.58 -1.58 -10.26
N PHE A 65 -20.43 -2.23 -10.30
CA PHE A 65 -19.12 -1.62 -10.09
C PHE A 65 -18.07 -2.32 -10.96
N ASP A 66 -17.17 -1.53 -11.54
CA ASP A 66 -16.06 -2.05 -12.36
C ASP A 66 -14.92 -2.59 -11.49
N PHE A 67 -15.12 -3.79 -10.96
CA PHE A 67 -14.14 -4.47 -10.11
C PHE A 67 -12.86 -4.82 -10.87
N TYR A 68 -12.95 -5.16 -12.15
CA TYR A 68 -11.77 -5.46 -12.97
C TYR A 68 -10.85 -4.24 -13.06
N LYS A 69 -11.37 -3.08 -13.45
CA LYS A 69 -10.57 -1.84 -13.54
C LYS A 69 -9.96 -1.46 -12.21
N TYR A 70 -10.75 -1.51 -11.13
CA TYR A 70 -10.25 -1.20 -9.78
C TYR A 70 -9.11 -2.15 -9.38
N GLY A 71 -9.31 -3.46 -9.52
CA GLY A 71 -8.30 -4.44 -9.12
C GLY A 71 -7.05 -4.42 -9.99
N ALA A 72 -7.20 -4.24 -11.30
CA ALA A 72 -6.08 -4.09 -12.23
C ALA A 72 -5.23 -2.87 -11.86
N TRP A 73 -5.88 -1.74 -11.54
CA TRP A 73 -5.19 -0.53 -11.12
C TRP A 73 -4.40 -0.73 -9.81
N LYS A 74 -4.97 -1.41 -8.82
CA LYS A 74 -4.26 -1.76 -7.57
C LYS A 74 -3.02 -2.61 -7.86
N TYR A 75 -3.13 -3.63 -8.71
CA TYR A 75 -1.96 -4.43 -9.10
C TYR A 75 -0.90 -3.62 -9.85
N MET A 76 -1.30 -2.72 -10.75
CA MET A 76 -0.37 -1.84 -11.44
C MET A 76 0.40 -0.94 -10.47
N ARG A 77 -0.29 -0.38 -9.46
CA ARG A 77 0.34 0.44 -8.41
C ARG A 77 1.29 -0.36 -7.53
N ALA A 78 0.91 -1.57 -7.12
CA ALA A 78 1.80 -2.48 -6.40
C ALA A 78 3.07 -2.75 -7.23
N ARG A 79 2.91 -3.10 -8.52
CA ARG A 79 4.03 -3.39 -9.42
C ARG A 79 4.94 -2.19 -9.63
N SER A 80 4.39 -0.97 -9.78
CA SER A 80 5.22 0.22 -9.97
C SER A 80 6.14 0.48 -8.78
N VAL A 81 5.70 0.18 -7.55
CA VAL A 81 6.53 0.28 -6.35
C VAL A 81 7.55 -0.87 -6.29
N MET A 82 7.12 -2.10 -6.54
CA MET A 82 7.99 -3.29 -6.53
C MET A 82 9.13 -3.23 -7.56
N GLN A 83 8.95 -2.45 -8.63
CA GLN A 83 9.95 -2.28 -9.70
C GLN A 83 10.96 -1.15 -9.41
N THR A 84 10.84 -0.44 -8.29
CA THR A 84 11.81 0.57 -7.90
C THR A 84 13.06 -0.06 -7.26
N PRO A 85 14.26 0.54 -7.42
CA PRO A 85 15.47 0.04 -6.76
C PRO A 85 15.35 -0.05 -5.23
N GLN A 86 14.57 0.84 -4.62
CA GLN A 86 14.37 0.92 -3.17
C GLN A 86 13.57 -0.26 -2.63
N TRP A 87 12.76 -0.95 -3.45
CA TRP A 87 11.92 -2.06 -3.01
C TRP A 87 12.71 -3.16 -2.30
N VAL A 88 13.86 -3.55 -2.85
CA VAL A 88 14.72 -4.59 -2.27
C VAL A 88 15.29 -4.15 -0.92
N GLU A 89 15.63 -2.86 -0.78
CA GLU A 89 16.14 -2.32 0.48
C GLU A 89 15.04 -2.23 1.55
N TYR A 90 13.81 -1.86 1.17
CA TYR A 90 12.67 -1.92 2.08
C TYR A 90 12.39 -3.34 2.57
N LEU A 91 12.42 -4.35 1.69
CA LEU A 91 12.22 -5.73 2.10
C LEU A 91 13.29 -6.24 3.08
N LYS A 92 14.55 -5.82 2.92
CA LYS A 92 15.64 -6.19 3.84
C LYS A 92 15.53 -5.52 5.22
N ALA A 93 14.88 -4.35 5.28
CA ALA A 93 14.78 -3.54 6.49
C ALA A 93 13.61 -3.94 7.40
N VAL A 94 12.66 -4.75 6.89
CA VAL A 94 11.47 -5.26 7.58
C VAL A 94 11.75 -6.60 8.24
#